data_AF-A0A2E7QNS1-F1
#
_entry.id   AF-A0A2E7QNS1-F1
#
_cell.length_a   1.000
_cell.length_b   1.000
_cell.length_c   1.000
_cell.angle_alpha   90.00
_cell.angle_beta   90.00
_cell.angle_gamma   90.00
#
_symmetry.space_group_name_H-M   'P 1'
#
loop_
_entity.id
_entity.type
_entity.pdbx_description
1 polymer ?
#
loop_
_entity_poly.entity_id
_entity_poly.type
_entity_poly.pdbx_seq_one_letter_code
_entity_poly.pdbx_strand_id
1 'polypeptide(L)'
;MPDAFWLYFPDYFFAAVYFIFGAMIGSFLNVCIHRMPLEQSLSHPPSHCPHCDYSIPWYLNIPILAWIKLQGRCANCQAPISLRYPAIELLTGLAFLACWLAFRPDALMAAILCLVMAGFITATFIDIDHQIIPDEITLGGMVAGVACSLIAPQLHGTESRLDALLTSLIGLGVGFGAVWAIVLLGKLFLGKQVFDVEEGEQLVFTDEALIFSDGEMPYEDIFYRKSDTIRFHASRVELIDRCYIDTDVSLTMDKLTIGNASFDPEAVSQMVVDTREITIPREAMGFGDVKFMGAIGAFLGWQATVFTLASSALFGSVIGVGAMFIKKDSAAARLPYGPFIALGATVWIFGGDRLWDAWLKLAMPVSP
;
A
#
# COMPACT_ATOMS: atom_id res chain seq x y z
N MET A 1 49.60 -13.67 2.72
CA MET A 1 48.25 -14.04 3.21
C MET A 1 47.61 -13.05 4.22
N PRO A 2 48.30 -12.01 4.74
CA PRO A 2 47.63 -10.80 5.24
C PRO A 2 47.03 -9.92 4.11
N ASP A 3 47.50 -10.12 2.89
CA ASP A 3 47.28 -9.21 1.75
C ASP A 3 45.87 -9.32 1.15
N ALA A 4 45.22 -10.48 1.30
CA ALA A 4 43.84 -10.68 0.84
C ALA A 4 42.82 -9.93 1.70
N PHE A 5 43.06 -9.81 3.02
CA PHE A 5 42.14 -9.09 3.91
C PHE A 5 42.07 -7.60 3.54
N TRP A 6 43.21 -6.96 3.29
CA TRP A 6 43.27 -5.54 2.90
C TRP A 6 42.64 -5.28 1.52
N LEU A 7 42.60 -6.28 0.64
CA LEU A 7 41.96 -6.18 -0.66
C LEU A 7 40.42 -6.18 -0.55
N TYR A 8 39.85 -6.96 0.37
CA TYR A 8 38.40 -7.07 0.58
C TYR A 8 37.87 -6.21 1.75
N PHE A 9 38.75 -5.58 2.53
CA PHE A 9 38.37 -4.71 3.64
C PHE A 9 37.35 -3.62 3.25
N PRO A 10 37.49 -2.93 2.10
CA PRO A 10 36.49 -1.97 1.66
C PRO A 10 35.10 -2.60 1.46
N ASP A 11 35.03 -3.80 0.87
CA ASP A 11 33.76 -4.50 0.63
C ASP A 11 33.06 -4.85 1.96
N TYR A 12 33.80 -5.41 2.93
CA TYR A 12 33.25 -5.72 4.25
C TYR A 12 32.85 -4.48 5.04
N PHE A 13 33.65 -3.42 4.95
CA PHE A 13 33.37 -2.14 5.58
C PHE A 13 32.06 -1.54 5.05
N PHE A 14 31.92 -1.40 3.74
CA PHE A 14 30.70 -0.84 3.15
C PHE A 14 29.48 -1.75 3.34
N ALA A 15 29.66 -3.08 3.32
CA ALA A 15 28.58 -4.01 3.67
C ALA A 15 28.06 -3.76 5.09
N ALA A 16 28.96 -3.60 6.07
CA ALA A 16 28.58 -3.27 7.44
C ALA A 16 27.91 -1.89 7.54
N VAL A 17 28.43 -0.88 6.82
CA VAL A 17 27.84 0.47 6.79
C VAL A 17 26.40 0.44 6.26
N TYR A 18 26.14 -0.22 5.13
CA TYR A 18 24.79 -0.31 4.56
C TYR A 18 23.84 -1.08 5.47
N PHE A 19 24.29 -2.17 6.10
CA PHE A 19 23.45 -2.90 7.06
C PHE A 19 23.10 -2.06 8.28
N ILE A 20 24.10 -1.42 8.92
CA ILE A 20 23.88 -0.60 10.12
C ILE A 20 23.01 0.61 9.80
N PHE A 21 23.30 1.30 8.70
CA PHE A 21 22.50 2.44 8.25
C PHE A 21 21.08 2.03 7.90
N GLY A 22 20.90 0.90 7.21
CA GLY A 22 19.59 0.33 6.92
C GLY A 22 18.79 -0.02 8.18
N ALA A 23 19.44 -0.56 9.21
CA ALA A 23 18.78 -0.82 10.49
C ALA A 23 18.36 0.48 11.21
N MET A 24 19.18 1.54 11.12
CA MET A 24 18.82 2.87 11.64
C MET A 24 17.62 3.47 10.89
N ILE A 25 17.62 3.39 9.56
CA ILE A 25 16.48 3.79 8.73
C ILE A 25 15.25 2.94 9.09
N GLY A 26 15.39 1.63 9.28
CA GLY A 26 14.29 0.75 9.68
C GLY A 26 13.66 1.16 11.03
N SER A 27 14.44 1.69 11.97
CA SER A 27 13.91 2.23 13.21
C SER A 27 13.04 3.48 12.96
N PHE A 28 13.45 4.34 12.02
CA PHE A 28 12.61 5.44 11.55
C PHE A 28 11.38 4.96 10.77
N LEU A 29 11.49 3.90 9.96
CA LEU A 29 10.35 3.35 9.22
C LEU A 29 9.24 2.86 10.16
N ASN A 30 9.57 2.32 11.34
CA ASN A 30 8.56 1.99 12.35
C ASN A 30 7.72 3.22 12.76
N VAL A 31 8.35 4.41 12.84
CA VAL A 31 7.63 5.67 13.10
C VAL A 31 6.73 6.03 11.92
N CYS A 32 7.25 5.94 10.69
CA CYS A 32 6.47 6.20 9.49
C CYS A 32 5.25 5.28 9.38
N ILE A 33 5.44 3.96 9.58
CA ILE A 33 4.39 2.95 9.49
C ILE A 33 3.26 3.26 10.48
N HIS A 34 3.59 3.70 11.69
CA HIS A 34 2.60 3.98 12.71
C HIS A 34 1.89 5.34 12.54
N ARG A 35 2.64 6.39 12.16
CA ARG A 35 2.15 7.78 12.22
C ARG A 35 1.60 8.33 10.90
N MET A 36 2.17 7.90 9.78
CA MET A 36 1.79 8.40 8.46
C MET A 36 0.32 8.13 8.11
N PRO A 37 -0.25 6.93 8.40
CA PRO A 37 -1.68 6.66 8.14
C PRO A 37 -2.62 7.51 8.99
N LEU A 38 -2.14 8.01 10.12
CA LEU A 38 -2.90 8.82 11.07
C LEU A 38 -2.67 10.33 10.87
N GLU A 39 -1.99 10.73 9.78
CA GLU A 39 -1.60 12.11 9.47
C GLU A 39 -0.86 12.82 10.62
N GLN A 40 -0.16 12.05 11.46
CA GLN A 40 0.58 12.58 12.59
C GLN A 40 1.97 13.05 12.17
N SER A 41 2.51 14.02 12.92
CA SER A 41 3.88 14.50 12.70
C SER A 41 4.92 13.39 12.92
N LEU A 42 5.81 13.24 11.93
CA LEU A 42 6.93 12.30 11.96
C LEU A 42 8.08 12.76 12.85
N SER A 43 8.20 14.07 13.11
CA SER A 43 9.31 14.67 13.85
C SER A 43 8.98 14.91 15.33
N HIS A 44 7.71 15.13 15.67
CA HIS A 44 7.28 15.44 17.03
C HIS A 44 5.95 14.73 17.38
N PRO A 45 5.79 14.15 18.58
CA PRO A 45 6.76 14.04 19.68
C PRO A 45 7.85 12.98 19.40
N PRO A 46 8.97 12.96 20.17
CA PRO A 46 9.98 11.91 20.07
C PRO A 46 9.41 10.52 20.39
N SER A 47 10.19 9.47 20.12
CA SER A 47 9.83 8.09 20.42
C SER A 47 9.51 7.92 21.91
N HIS A 48 8.31 7.41 22.20
CA HIS A 48 7.80 7.20 23.55
C HIS A 48 7.17 5.82 23.66
N CYS A 49 7.06 5.32 24.89
CA CYS A 49 6.36 4.07 25.14
C CYS A 49 4.83 4.27 25.09
N PRO A 50 4.07 3.48 24.31
CA PRO A 50 2.62 3.66 24.20
C PRO A 50 1.85 3.33 25.49
N HIS A 51 2.47 2.62 26.45
CA HIS A 51 1.82 2.21 27.70
C HIS A 51 2.02 3.18 28.86
N CYS A 52 3.17 3.85 28.93
CA CYS A 52 3.53 4.68 30.08
C CYS A 52 4.02 6.07 29.69
N ASP A 53 3.95 6.41 28.40
CA ASP A 53 4.41 7.67 27.81
C ASP A 53 5.87 8.04 28.14
N TYR A 54 6.66 7.03 28.50
CA TYR A 54 8.07 7.21 28.79
C TYR A 54 8.82 7.61 27.52
N SER A 55 9.38 8.83 27.50
CA SER A 55 10.24 9.31 26.42
C SER A 55 11.52 8.48 26.35
N ILE A 56 11.73 7.79 25.23
CA ILE A 56 12.83 6.83 25.05
C ILE A 56 14.11 7.61 24.69
N PRO A 57 15.17 7.54 25.52
CA PRO A 57 16.46 8.15 25.19
C PRO A 57 17.07 7.54 23.93
N TRP A 58 17.85 8.33 23.18
CA TRP A 58 18.43 7.93 21.89
C TRP A 58 19.24 6.62 21.95
N TYR A 59 19.94 6.32 23.04
CA TYR A 59 20.74 5.09 23.19
C TYR A 59 19.87 3.83 23.43
N LEU A 60 18.60 4.00 23.79
CA LEU A 60 17.60 2.93 23.81
C LEU A 60 16.83 2.81 22.49
N ASN A 61 17.14 3.66 21.50
CA ASN A 61 16.68 3.54 20.12
C ASN A 61 17.77 2.96 19.19
N ILE A 62 18.81 2.31 19.74
CA ILE A 62 19.80 1.59 18.92
C ILE A 62 19.10 0.36 18.31
N PRO A 63 18.97 0.29 16.97
CA PRO A 63 18.19 -0.75 16.30
C PRO A 63 18.65 -2.14 16.68
N ILE A 64 17.71 -3.07 16.90
CA ILE A 64 17.88 -4.49 17.24
C ILE A 64 18.51 -4.70 18.63
N LEU A 65 19.64 -4.05 18.91
CA LEU A 65 20.43 -4.19 20.12
C LEU A 65 19.69 -3.70 21.37
N ALA A 66 18.95 -2.59 21.27
CA ALA A 66 18.16 -2.10 22.40
C ALA A 66 17.07 -3.10 22.80
N TRP A 67 16.36 -3.69 21.83
CA TRP A 67 15.33 -4.69 22.08
C TRP A 67 15.92 -5.96 22.72
N ILE A 68 17.06 -6.46 22.22
CA ILE A 68 17.77 -7.62 22.79
C ILE A 68 18.20 -7.34 24.24
N LYS A 69 18.81 -6.17 24.48
CA LYS A 69 19.30 -5.79 25.81
C LYS A 69 18.16 -5.61 26.82
N LEU A 70 17.03 -5.09 26.38
CA LEU A 70 15.83 -4.91 27.20
C LEU A 70 14.96 -6.17 27.28
N GLN A 71 15.36 -7.27 26.63
CA GLN A 71 14.62 -8.53 26.57
C GLN A 71 13.17 -8.34 26.07
N GLY A 72 12.98 -7.43 25.12
CA GLY A 72 11.67 -7.10 24.57
C GLY A 72 10.71 -6.45 25.56
N ARG A 73 11.19 -5.71 26.55
CA ARG A 73 10.37 -5.00 27.54
C ARG A 73 10.71 -3.52 27.61
N CYS A 74 9.73 -2.69 27.97
CA CYS A 74 9.98 -1.27 28.21
C CYS A 74 10.93 -1.09 29.41
N ALA A 75 11.90 -0.20 29.29
CA ALA A 75 12.85 0.13 30.37
C ALA A 75 12.17 0.67 31.63
N ASN A 76 11.02 1.35 31.50
CA ASN A 76 10.29 1.94 32.61
C ASN A 76 9.16 1.04 33.13
N CYS A 77 8.15 0.75 32.32
CA CYS A 77 6.95 0.03 32.76
C CYS A 77 7.00 -1.49 32.60
N GLN A 78 8.07 -2.04 32.02
CA GLN A 78 8.23 -3.48 31.74
C GLN A 78 7.18 -4.10 30.80
N ALA A 79 6.31 -3.29 30.19
CA ALA A 79 5.36 -3.75 29.19
C ALA A 79 6.10 -4.37 27.98
N PRO A 80 5.54 -5.43 27.37
CA PRO A 80 6.18 -6.11 26.25
C PRO A 80 6.25 -5.23 25.00
N ILE A 81 7.39 -5.26 24.30
CA ILE A 81 7.63 -4.61 23.01
C ILE A 81 7.52 -5.67 21.92
N SER A 82 6.63 -5.45 20.95
CA SER A 82 6.38 -6.39 19.85
C SER A 82 7.65 -6.73 19.06
N LEU A 83 7.78 -8.00 18.65
CA LEU A 83 8.86 -8.48 17.77
C LEU A 83 8.84 -7.80 16.39
N ARG A 84 7.72 -7.18 16.01
CA ARG A 84 7.58 -6.43 14.76
C ARG A 84 8.64 -5.33 14.60
N TYR A 85 8.92 -4.59 15.67
CA TYR A 85 9.88 -3.48 15.64
C TYR A 85 11.30 -3.92 15.24
N PRO A 86 11.96 -4.85 15.98
CA PRO A 86 13.28 -5.33 15.58
C PRO A 86 13.26 -6.13 14.28
N ALA A 87 12.13 -6.73 13.89
CA ALA A 87 11.99 -7.42 12.61
C ALA A 87 12.05 -6.44 11.42
N ILE A 88 11.38 -5.29 11.51
CA ILE A 88 11.43 -4.24 10.46
C ILE A 88 12.83 -3.64 10.38
N GLU A 89 13.49 -3.41 11.52
CA GLU A 89 14.87 -2.93 11.58
C GLU A 89 15.82 -3.90 10.90
N LEU A 90 15.72 -5.20 11.21
CA LEU A 90 16.53 -6.24 10.59
C LEU A 90 16.23 -6.38 9.08
N LEU A 91 14.95 -6.38 8.69
CA LEU A 91 14.54 -6.48 7.29
C LEU A 91 15.11 -5.32 6.46
N THR A 92 15.04 -4.09 6.99
CA THR A 92 15.57 -2.90 6.31
C THR A 92 17.09 -2.94 6.22
N GLY A 93 17.78 -3.35 7.29
CA GLY A 93 19.22 -3.57 7.28
C GLY A 93 19.66 -4.62 6.24
N LEU A 94 18.94 -5.74 6.15
CA LEU A 94 19.21 -6.78 5.15
C LEU A 94 18.90 -6.32 3.72
N ALA A 95 17.84 -5.54 3.51
CA ALA A 95 17.51 -4.97 2.20
C ALA A 95 18.60 -4.01 1.71
N PHE A 96 19.10 -3.13 2.58
CA PHE A 96 20.17 -2.19 2.23
C PHE A 96 21.49 -2.92 1.95
N LEU A 97 21.80 -3.93 2.76
CA LEU A 97 22.93 -4.82 2.51
C LEU A 97 22.80 -5.52 1.14
N ALA A 98 21.61 -6.03 0.81
CA ALA A 98 21.36 -6.68 -0.48
C ALA A 98 21.55 -5.70 -1.64
N CYS A 99 21.06 -4.46 -1.53
CA CYS A 99 21.30 -3.41 -2.53
C CYS A 99 22.79 -3.15 -2.74
N TRP A 100 23.58 -3.01 -1.67
CA TRP A 100 25.03 -2.84 -1.80
C TRP A 100 25.70 -4.04 -2.47
N LEU A 101 25.40 -5.26 -2.02
CA LEU A 101 26.05 -6.46 -2.55
C LEU A 101 25.70 -6.72 -4.02
N ALA A 102 24.49 -6.38 -4.45
CA ALA A 102 24.02 -6.58 -5.83
C ALA A 102 24.57 -5.52 -6.80
N PHE A 103 24.70 -4.26 -6.36
CA PHE A 103 24.98 -3.13 -7.24
C PHE A 103 26.36 -2.49 -7.04
N ARG A 104 27.19 -3.00 -6.12
CA ARG A 104 28.59 -2.55 -5.97
C ARG A 104 29.39 -2.72 -7.28
N PRO A 105 30.35 -1.81 -7.56
CA PRO A 105 30.77 -0.68 -6.73
C PRO A 105 29.95 0.61 -6.90
N ASP A 106 28.82 0.58 -7.64
CA ASP A 106 27.99 1.77 -7.86
C ASP A 106 27.19 2.15 -6.61
N ALA A 107 27.81 2.99 -5.78
CA ALA A 107 27.22 3.46 -4.53
C ALA A 107 25.98 4.35 -4.74
N LEU A 108 25.90 5.09 -5.86
CA LEU A 108 24.76 5.96 -6.14
C LEU A 108 23.53 5.13 -6.48
N MET A 109 23.68 4.13 -7.35
CA MET A 109 22.61 3.19 -7.68
C MET A 109 22.16 2.40 -6.45
N ALA A 110 23.11 1.88 -5.65
CA ALA A 110 22.78 1.19 -4.40
C ALA A 110 22.00 2.09 -3.43
N ALA A 111 22.39 3.36 -3.26
CA ALA A 111 21.71 4.30 -2.37
C ALA A 111 20.28 4.65 -2.84
N ILE A 112 20.07 4.85 -4.15
CA ILE A 112 18.74 5.09 -4.73
C ILE A 112 17.85 3.87 -4.53
N LEU A 113 18.37 2.66 -4.76
CA LEU A 113 17.60 1.43 -4.54
C LEU A 113 17.32 1.17 -3.06
N CYS A 114 18.20 1.59 -2.14
CA CYS A 114 17.90 1.58 -0.70
C CYS A 114 16.70 2.47 -0.37
N LEU A 115 16.60 3.66 -0.99
CA LEU A 115 15.42 4.53 -0.85
C LEU A 115 14.14 3.85 -1.35
N VAL A 116 14.21 3.21 -2.53
CA VAL A 116 13.08 2.45 -3.09
C VAL A 116 12.66 1.31 -2.15
N MET A 117 13.62 0.52 -1.64
CA MET A 117 13.35 -0.57 -0.69
C MET A 117 12.74 -0.06 0.62
N ALA A 118 13.18 1.09 1.13
CA ALA A 118 12.59 1.71 2.31
C ALA A 118 11.12 2.11 2.05
N GLY A 119 10.82 2.67 0.88
CA GLY A 119 9.46 2.97 0.44
C GLY A 119 8.59 1.71 0.34
N PHE A 120 9.12 0.64 -0.26
CA PHE A 120 8.42 -0.65 -0.38
C PHE A 120 8.11 -1.29 0.97
N ILE A 121 9.08 -1.31 1.90
CA ILE A 121 8.88 -1.84 3.26
C ILE A 121 7.80 -1.01 3.97
N THR A 122 7.90 0.31 3.93
CA THR A 122 6.92 1.21 4.57
C THR A 122 5.51 1.01 4.00
N ALA A 123 5.36 1.05 2.68
CA ALA A 123 4.09 0.82 2.01
C ALA A 123 3.51 -0.57 2.33
N THR A 124 4.33 -1.61 2.32
CA THR A 124 3.90 -2.99 2.61
C THR A 124 3.28 -3.10 4.00
N PHE A 125 3.96 -2.57 5.02
CA PHE A 125 3.47 -2.68 6.40
C PHE A 125 2.29 -1.76 6.71
N ILE A 126 2.22 -0.58 6.06
CA ILE A 126 1.04 0.28 6.15
C ILE A 126 -0.16 -0.39 5.48
N ASP A 127 0.00 -0.96 4.29
CA ASP A 127 -1.08 -1.62 3.56
C ASP A 127 -1.56 -2.88 4.28
N ILE A 128 -0.67 -3.63 4.94
CA ILE A 128 -1.05 -4.77 5.79
C ILE A 128 -1.94 -4.33 6.98
N ASP A 129 -1.64 -3.19 7.59
CA ASP A 129 -2.33 -2.73 8.79
C ASP A 129 -3.61 -1.95 8.48
N HIS A 130 -3.59 -1.14 7.43
CA HIS A 130 -4.60 -0.12 7.14
C HIS A 130 -5.22 -0.25 5.74
N GLN A 131 -4.75 -1.16 4.88
CA GLN A 131 -5.23 -1.35 3.50
C GLN A 131 -5.19 -0.08 2.64
N ILE A 132 -4.23 0.82 2.94
CA ILE A 132 -3.99 2.06 2.21
C ILE A 132 -2.50 2.20 1.88
N ILE A 133 -2.20 2.98 0.83
CA ILE A 133 -0.84 3.40 0.52
C ILE A 133 -0.80 4.94 0.51
N PRO A 134 -0.12 5.58 1.49
CA PRO A 134 -0.11 7.03 1.63
C PRO A 134 0.47 7.77 0.42
N ASP A 135 -0.02 8.99 0.21
CA ASP A 135 0.39 9.84 -0.92
C ASP A 135 1.84 10.32 -0.80
N GLU A 136 2.37 10.44 0.42
CA GLU A 136 3.77 10.75 0.69
C GLU A 136 4.70 9.71 0.07
N ILE A 137 4.30 8.44 0.07
CA ILE A 137 5.09 7.35 -0.52
C ILE A 137 4.84 7.28 -2.03
N THR A 138 3.59 7.39 -2.47
CA THR A 138 3.26 7.19 -3.89
C THR A 138 3.57 8.42 -4.75
N LEU A 139 3.00 9.58 -4.44
CA LEU A 139 3.26 10.82 -5.17
C LEU A 139 4.69 11.31 -4.93
N GLY A 140 5.16 11.23 -3.67
CA GLY A 140 6.56 11.49 -3.35
C GLY A 140 7.50 10.56 -4.11
N GLY A 141 7.15 9.27 -4.22
CA GLY A 141 7.88 8.28 -5.01
C GLY A 141 7.91 8.58 -6.51
N MET A 142 6.80 9.02 -7.11
CA MET A 142 6.77 9.43 -8.53
C MET A 142 7.72 10.60 -8.79
N VAL A 143 7.69 11.64 -7.95
CA VAL A 143 8.58 12.81 -8.06
C VAL A 143 10.04 12.40 -7.83
N ALA A 144 10.30 11.62 -6.78
CA ALA A 144 11.62 11.13 -6.46
C ALA A 144 12.18 10.23 -7.58
N GLY A 145 11.36 9.38 -8.19
CA GLY A 145 11.77 8.51 -9.29
C GLY A 145 12.26 9.30 -10.51
N VAL A 146 11.51 10.34 -10.91
CA VAL A 146 11.92 11.24 -12.00
C VAL A 146 13.21 12.01 -11.65
N ALA A 147 13.30 12.54 -10.43
CA ALA A 147 14.49 13.26 -9.97
C ALA A 147 15.74 12.35 -9.89
N CYS A 148 15.60 11.16 -9.32
CA CYS A 148 16.67 10.17 -9.23
C CYS A 148 17.13 9.70 -10.62
N SER A 149 16.21 9.58 -11.58
CA SER A 149 16.53 9.21 -12.97
C SER A 149 17.41 10.25 -13.66
N LEU A 150 17.24 11.55 -13.35
CA LEU A 150 18.12 12.62 -13.86
C LEU A 150 19.51 12.60 -13.21
N ILE A 151 19.57 12.24 -11.92
CA ILE A 151 20.82 12.20 -11.14
C ILE A 151 21.64 10.95 -11.50
N ALA A 152 20.97 9.80 -11.69
CA ALA A 152 21.57 8.51 -11.96
C ALA A 152 20.96 7.85 -13.22
N PRO A 153 21.40 8.25 -14.43
CA PRO A 153 20.95 7.64 -15.70
C PRO A 153 21.16 6.12 -15.77
N GLN A 154 22.16 5.61 -15.02
CA GLN A 154 22.43 4.18 -14.91
C GLN A 154 21.26 3.35 -14.37
N LEU A 155 20.30 3.99 -13.67
CA LEU A 155 19.08 3.34 -13.19
C LEU A 155 18.25 2.74 -14.34
N HIS A 156 18.32 3.37 -15.53
CA HIS A 156 17.64 2.94 -16.75
C HIS A 156 18.57 2.22 -17.73
N GLY A 157 19.80 1.90 -17.31
CA GLY A 157 20.81 1.30 -18.21
C GLY A 157 21.29 2.25 -19.32
N THR A 158 21.18 3.57 -19.12
CA THR A 158 21.57 4.59 -20.11
C THR A 158 22.63 5.52 -19.54
N GLU A 159 23.45 6.14 -20.41
CA GLU A 159 24.40 7.20 -20.00
C GLU A 159 23.81 8.60 -20.17
N SER A 160 22.78 8.74 -21.01
CA SER A 160 22.14 9.99 -21.36
C SER A 160 21.05 10.36 -20.35
N ARG A 161 21.16 11.54 -19.73
CA ARG A 161 20.15 12.06 -18.80
C ARG A 161 18.79 12.27 -19.45
N LEU A 162 18.77 12.63 -20.74
CA LEU A 162 17.51 12.82 -21.46
C LEU A 162 16.81 11.49 -21.71
N ASP A 163 17.56 10.45 -22.07
CA ASP A 163 17.00 9.12 -22.30
C ASP A 163 16.52 8.50 -20.98
N ALA A 164 17.27 8.70 -19.89
CA ALA A 164 16.84 8.31 -18.55
C ALA A 164 15.55 9.04 -18.11
N LEU A 165 15.45 10.35 -18.36
CA LEU A 165 14.24 11.12 -18.07
C LEU A 165 13.03 10.60 -18.87
N LEU A 166 13.21 10.42 -20.18
CA LEU A 166 12.16 9.90 -21.05
C LEU A 166 11.72 8.50 -20.62
N THR A 167 12.67 7.63 -20.29
CA THR A 167 12.40 6.26 -19.82
C THR A 167 11.64 6.26 -18.50
N SER A 168 12.03 7.13 -17.56
CA SER A 168 11.31 7.34 -16.29
C SER A 168 9.88 7.83 -16.51
N LEU A 169 9.67 8.83 -17.37
CA LEU A 169 8.33 9.36 -17.66
C LEU A 169 7.45 8.34 -18.40
N ILE A 170 8.02 7.58 -19.33
CA ILE A 170 7.32 6.47 -20.00
C ILE A 170 6.97 5.40 -18.98
N GLY A 171 7.91 5.01 -18.12
CA GLY A 171 7.67 4.03 -17.05
C GLY A 171 6.56 4.48 -16.11
N LEU A 172 6.58 5.73 -15.65
CA LEU A 172 5.54 6.33 -14.83
C LEU A 172 4.17 6.27 -15.54
N GLY A 173 4.11 6.73 -16.79
CA GLY A 173 2.89 6.75 -17.59
C GLY A 173 2.32 5.36 -17.83
N VAL A 174 3.18 4.37 -18.14
CA VAL A 174 2.78 2.97 -18.32
C VAL A 174 2.32 2.36 -17.00
N GLY A 175 3.03 2.62 -15.89
CA GLY A 175 2.66 2.10 -14.56
C GLY A 175 1.34 2.62 -14.06
N PHE A 176 1.17 3.93 -14.09
CA PHE A 176 -0.09 4.56 -13.74
C PHE A 176 -1.21 4.11 -14.69
N GLY A 177 -0.96 4.19 -16.00
CA GLY A 177 -1.95 3.90 -17.03
C GLY A 177 -2.41 2.44 -17.06
N ALA A 178 -1.51 1.48 -16.85
CA ALA A 178 -1.84 0.06 -16.91
C ALA A 178 -2.79 -0.36 -15.78
N VAL A 179 -2.48 0.01 -14.53
CA VAL A 179 -3.35 -0.31 -13.39
C VAL A 179 -4.64 0.49 -13.49
N TRP A 180 -4.58 1.78 -13.84
CA TRP A 180 -5.78 2.59 -14.05
C TRP A 180 -6.71 2.01 -15.12
N ALA A 181 -6.17 1.48 -16.21
CA ALA A 181 -6.95 0.81 -17.24
C ALA A 181 -7.63 -0.46 -16.71
N ILE A 182 -6.94 -1.25 -15.88
CA ILE A 182 -7.54 -2.42 -15.20
C ILE A 182 -8.69 -1.98 -14.31
N VAL A 183 -8.52 -0.90 -13.53
CA VAL A 183 -9.60 -0.34 -12.71
C VAL A 183 -10.79 0.09 -13.58
N LEU A 184 -10.55 0.79 -14.68
CA LEU A 184 -11.60 1.25 -15.57
C LEU A 184 -12.36 0.08 -16.22
N LEU A 185 -11.63 -0.94 -16.69
CA LEU A 185 -12.21 -2.15 -17.26
C LEU A 185 -13.00 -2.93 -16.20
N GLY A 186 -12.45 -3.10 -14.99
CA GLY A 186 -13.14 -3.72 -13.86
C GLY A 186 -14.45 -3.01 -13.55
N LYS A 187 -14.46 -1.67 -13.53
CA LYS A 187 -15.68 -0.87 -13.35
C LYS A 187 -16.68 -1.07 -14.49
N LEU A 188 -16.22 -1.18 -15.73
CA LEU A 188 -17.10 -1.44 -16.88
C LEU A 188 -17.75 -2.82 -16.81
N PHE A 189 -17.03 -3.84 -16.35
CA PHE A 189 -17.52 -5.23 -16.32
C PHE A 189 -18.27 -5.61 -15.04
N LEU A 190 -17.97 -5.00 -13.89
CA LEU A 190 -18.46 -5.43 -12.56
C LEU A 190 -19.26 -4.35 -11.80
N GLY A 191 -19.69 -3.29 -12.50
CA GLY A 191 -19.96 -1.95 -11.96
C GLY A 191 -20.98 -1.76 -10.83
N LYS A 192 -21.69 -2.79 -10.33
CA LYS A 192 -22.63 -2.68 -9.21
C LYS A 192 -22.65 -3.98 -8.39
N GLN A 193 -22.63 -3.86 -7.06
CA GLN A 193 -22.92 -4.97 -6.16
C GLN A 193 -24.30 -4.75 -5.53
N VAL A 194 -25.16 -5.77 -5.64
CA VAL A 194 -26.45 -5.82 -4.96
C VAL A 194 -26.22 -6.64 -3.70
N PHE A 195 -26.51 -6.05 -2.54
CA PHE A 195 -26.56 -6.73 -1.26
C PHE A 195 -28.02 -7.03 -0.93
N ASP A 196 -28.32 -8.29 -0.66
CA ASP A 196 -29.62 -8.69 -0.12
C ASP A 196 -29.64 -8.40 1.38
N VAL A 197 -30.70 -7.76 1.85
CA VAL A 197 -30.94 -7.44 3.27
C VAL A 197 -31.83 -8.53 3.86
N GLU A 198 -31.50 -9.05 5.04
CA GLU A 198 -32.29 -10.13 5.66
C GLU A 198 -33.72 -9.64 5.99
N GLU A 199 -34.71 -10.53 5.89
CA GLU A 199 -36.11 -10.14 6.14
C GLU A 199 -36.31 -9.63 7.58
N GLY A 200 -36.65 -8.34 7.70
CA GLY A 200 -36.90 -7.67 8.98
C GLY A 200 -35.71 -6.87 9.53
N GLU A 201 -34.59 -6.84 8.83
CA GLU A 201 -33.46 -5.97 9.14
C GLU A 201 -33.72 -4.53 8.64
N GLN A 202 -33.47 -3.55 9.50
CA GLN A 202 -33.58 -2.13 9.15
C GLN A 202 -32.20 -1.55 8.92
N LEU A 203 -32.01 -0.88 7.79
CA LEU A 203 -30.78 -0.14 7.51
C LEU A 203 -30.86 1.26 8.12
N VAL A 204 -29.81 1.68 8.80
CA VAL A 204 -29.73 3.02 9.38
C VAL A 204 -28.61 3.79 8.71
N PHE A 205 -28.96 4.86 8.03
CA PHE A 205 -28.02 5.82 7.45
C PHE A 205 -27.80 6.95 8.45
N THR A 206 -26.55 7.15 8.87
CA THR A 206 -26.12 8.29 9.69
C THR A 206 -25.42 9.33 8.81
N ASP A 207 -24.81 10.32 9.44
CA ASP A 207 -23.91 11.30 8.82
C ASP A 207 -22.58 10.69 8.35
N GLU A 208 -22.07 9.67 9.05
CA GLU A 208 -20.75 9.09 8.77
C GLU A 208 -20.78 7.67 8.19
N ALA A 209 -21.87 6.91 8.37
CA ALA A 209 -21.89 5.49 8.02
C ALA A 209 -23.28 4.94 7.66
N LEU A 210 -23.27 3.79 6.99
CA LEU A 210 -24.41 2.89 6.83
C LEU A 210 -24.31 1.76 7.86
N ILE A 211 -25.28 1.67 8.77
CA ILE A 211 -25.32 0.70 9.85
C ILE A 211 -26.27 -0.46 9.49
N PHE A 212 -25.77 -1.68 9.67
CA PHE A 212 -26.45 -2.96 9.54
C PHE A 212 -26.66 -3.58 10.92
N SER A 213 -27.40 -4.68 11.00
CA SER A 213 -27.61 -5.42 12.26
C SER A 213 -26.34 -6.14 12.75
N ASP A 214 -25.42 -6.45 11.84
CA ASP A 214 -24.19 -7.21 12.08
C ASP A 214 -22.89 -6.37 12.00
N GLY A 215 -22.99 -5.07 11.70
CA GLY A 215 -21.84 -4.17 11.63
C GLY A 215 -22.17 -2.77 11.09
N GLU A 216 -21.14 -1.97 10.88
CA GLU A 216 -21.26 -0.64 10.25
C GLU A 216 -20.30 -0.55 9.05
N MET A 217 -20.71 0.20 8.03
CA MET A 217 -19.93 0.49 6.84
C MET A 217 -19.80 2.01 6.69
N PRO A 218 -18.63 2.58 7.04
CA PRO A 218 -18.36 4.01 6.89
C PRO A 218 -18.59 4.49 5.46
N TYR A 219 -19.06 5.73 5.30
CA TYR A 219 -19.25 6.34 3.98
C TYR A 219 -17.95 6.52 3.22
N GLU A 220 -16.81 6.65 3.89
CA GLU A 220 -15.48 6.65 3.26
C GLU A 220 -15.21 5.35 2.49
N ASP A 221 -15.77 4.23 2.94
CA ASP A 221 -15.66 2.93 2.28
C ASP A 221 -16.66 2.75 1.12
N ILE A 222 -17.65 3.64 0.99
CA ILE A 222 -18.71 3.57 -0.01
C ILE A 222 -18.57 4.65 -1.10
N PHE A 223 -18.24 5.88 -0.70
CA PHE A 223 -18.23 7.08 -1.54
C PHE A 223 -16.81 7.61 -1.74
N TYR A 224 -16.06 6.99 -2.64
CA TYR A 224 -14.73 7.49 -3.03
C TYR A 224 -14.81 8.67 -3.99
N ARG A 225 -15.94 8.84 -4.68
CA ARG A 225 -16.20 9.90 -5.66
C ARG A 225 -17.53 10.59 -5.38
N LYS A 226 -17.62 11.88 -5.72
CA LYS A 226 -18.88 12.63 -5.70
C LYS A 226 -20.01 11.99 -6.53
N SER A 227 -19.67 11.17 -7.54
CA SER A 227 -20.63 10.48 -8.41
C SER A 227 -21.11 9.13 -7.88
N ASP A 228 -20.45 8.58 -6.84
CA ASP A 228 -20.83 7.28 -6.29
C ASP A 228 -22.22 7.38 -5.68
N THR A 229 -23.08 6.44 -6.04
CA THR A 229 -24.51 6.51 -5.72
C THR A 229 -24.98 5.19 -5.14
N ILE A 230 -25.42 5.20 -3.89
CA ILE A 230 -26.20 4.13 -3.29
C ILE A 230 -27.62 4.22 -3.83
N ARG A 231 -28.18 3.11 -4.33
CA ARG A 231 -29.56 3.06 -4.82
C ARG A 231 -30.28 1.85 -4.27
N PHE A 232 -31.52 2.06 -3.84
CA PHE A 232 -32.40 1.00 -3.37
C PHE A 232 -33.85 1.41 -3.48
N HIS A 233 -34.73 0.41 -3.49
CA HIS A 233 -36.16 0.60 -3.41
C HIS A 233 -36.62 0.31 -1.98
N ALA A 234 -37.07 1.34 -1.28
CA ALA A 234 -37.47 1.23 0.12
C ALA A 234 -38.98 1.07 0.25
N SER A 235 -39.40 0.04 0.96
CA SER A 235 -40.81 -0.12 1.35
C SER A 235 -41.23 0.95 2.36
N ARG A 236 -40.29 1.38 3.21
CA ARG A 236 -40.46 2.48 4.15
C ARG A 236 -39.15 3.22 4.35
N VAL A 237 -39.22 4.56 4.39
CA VAL A 237 -38.12 5.45 4.76
C VAL A 237 -38.61 6.39 5.84
N GLU A 238 -37.96 6.36 6.99
CA GLU A 238 -38.30 7.17 8.16
C GLU A 238 -37.18 8.19 8.43
N LEU A 239 -37.54 9.45 8.34
CA LEU A 239 -36.74 10.59 8.76
C LEU A 239 -37.31 11.13 10.08
N ILE A 240 -36.55 12.00 10.75
CA ILE A 240 -36.96 12.56 12.05
C ILE A 240 -38.33 13.25 12.00
N ASP A 241 -38.66 13.92 10.89
CA ASP A 241 -39.86 14.75 10.77
C ASP A 241 -40.94 14.18 9.82
N ARG A 242 -40.65 13.11 9.08
CA ARG A 242 -41.54 12.59 8.03
C ARG A 242 -41.24 11.13 7.67
N CYS A 243 -42.21 10.49 7.04
CA CYS A 243 -42.08 9.12 6.53
C CYS A 243 -42.49 9.06 5.06
N TYR A 244 -41.73 8.30 4.27
CA TYR A 244 -42.06 7.93 2.89
C TYR A 244 -42.32 6.42 2.82
N ILE A 245 -43.21 6.02 1.92
CA ILE A 245 -43.62 4.63 1.73
C ILE A 245 -43.45 4.30 0.25
N ASP A 246 -42.94 3.11 -0.04
CA ASP A 246 -42.84 2.54 -1.39
C ASP A 246 -42.16 3.49 -2.38
N THR A 247 -40.89 3.80 -2.14
CA THR A 247 -40.18 4.84 -2.88
C THR A 247 -38.74 4.47 -3.20
N ASP A 248 -38.25 4.97 -4.33
CA ASP A 248 -36.85 4.84 -4.70
C ASP A 248 -36.01 5.87 -3.96
N VAL A 249 -34.90 5.42 -3.40
CA VAL A 249 -33.92 6.25 -2.72
C VAL A 249 -32.61 6.19 -3.46
N SER A 250 -31.99 7.35 -3.63
CA SER A 250 -30.68 7.51 -4.23
C SER A 250 -29.86 8.46 -3.38
N LEU A 251 -28.77 7.97 -2.80
CA LEU A 251 -27.85 8.75 -1.98
C LEU A 251 -26.50 8.88 -2.67
N THR A 252 -26.03 10.12 -2.79
CA THR A 252 -24.67 10.53 -3.19
C THR A 252 -24.11 11.46 -2.11
N MET A 253 -22.78 11.65 -2.07
CA MET A 253 -22.12 12.63 -1.17
C MET A 253 -22.77 14.02 -1.17
N ASP A 254 -23.17 14.53 -2.33
CA ASP A 254 -23.67 15.90 -2.45
C ASP A 254 -25.23 15.99 -2.48
N LYS A 255 -25.94 14.84 -2.48
CA LYS A 255 -27.39 14.81 -2.74
C LYS A 255 -28.05 13.52 -2.28
N LEU A 256 -29.13 13.66 -1.51
CA LEU A 256 -30.08 12.60 -1.18
C LEU A 256 -31.38 12.82 -1.94
N THR A 257 -31.85 11.81 -2.68
CA THR A 257 -33.13 11.86 -3.39
C THR A 257 -34.04 10.75 -2.86
N ILE A 258 -35.24 11.10 -2.42
CA ILE A 258 -36.28 10.19 -1.93
C ILE A 258 -37.53 10.42 -2.79
N GLY A 259 -37.82 9.52 -3.72
CA GLY A 259 -38.84 9.70 -4.74
C GLY A 259 -38.60 10.97 -5.56
N ASN A 260 -39.52 11.94 -5.47
CA ASN A 260 -39.40 13.23 -6.17
C ASN A 260 -38.76 14.34 -5.32
N ALA A 261 -38.48 14.08 -4.04
CA ALA A 261 -37.91 15.06 -3.14
C ALA A 261 -36.37 14.96 -3.13
N SER A 262 -35.71 16.11 -3.05
CA SER A 262 -34.25 16.23 -2.99
C SER A 262 -33.85 16.92 -1.70
N PHE A 263 -32.85 16.38 -1.04
CA PHE A 263 -32.31 16.82 0.23
C PHE A 263 -30.79 16.94 0.15
N ASP A 264 -30.23 17.76 1.03
CA ASP A 264 -28.82 17.78 1.34
C ASP A 264 -28.54 16.65 2.36
N PRO A 265 -27.65 15.67 2.06
CA PRO A 265 -27.32 14.59 2.98
C PRO A 265 -26.86 15.07 4.35
N GLU A 266 -26.05 16.14 4.41
CA GLU A 266 -25.53 16.66 5.69
C GLU A 266 -26.62 17.22 6.60
N ALA A 267 -27.77 17.61 6.02
CA ALA A 267 -28.92 18.10 6.78
C ALA A 267 -29.77 16.96 7.37
N VAL A 268 -29.53 15.70 6.98
CA VAL A 268 -30.28 14.53 7.42
C VAL A 268 -29.42 13.75 8.42
N SER A 269 -29.60 14.01 9.71
CA SER A 269 -28.78 13.39 10.76
C SER A 269 -29.02 11.88 10.91
N GLN A 270 -30.22 11.40 10.57
CA GLN A 270 -30.53 9.98 10.61
C GLN A 270 -31.68 9.64 9.66
N MET A 271 -31.54 8.53 8.93
CA MET A 271 -32.57 7.96 8.07
C MET A 271 -32.64 6.45 8.28
N VAL A 272 -33.80 5.95 8.69
CA VAL A 272 -34.06 4.51 8.88
C VAL A 272 -34.83 3.98 7.67
N VAL A 273 -34.40 2.85 7.13
CA VAL A 273 -34.88 2.31 5.86
C VAL A 273 -35.22 0.83 5.98
N ASP A 274 -36.42 0.47 5.52
CA ASP A 274 -36.84 -0.92 5.29
C ASP A 274 -36.73 -1.24 3.80
N THR A 275 -35.70 -1.98 3.40
CA THR A 275 -35.46 -2.42 2.00
C THR A 275 -35.11 -3.91 1.95
N ARG A 276 -35.33 -4.56 0.80
CA ARG A 276 -34.93 -5.95 0.56
C ARG A 276 -33.56 -6.07 -0.09
N GLU A 277 -33.18 -5.08 -0.86
CA GLU A 277 -31.89 -5.06 -1.55
C GLU A 277 -31.33 -3.64 -1.54
N ILE A 278 -30.01 -3.54 -1.52
CA ILE A 278 -29.28 -2.28 -1.66
C ILE A 278 -28.18 -2.42 -2.69
N THR A 279 -28.19 -1.51 -3.67
CA THR A 279 -27.15 -1.46 -4.69
C THR A 279 -26.08 -0.44 -4.28
N ILE A 280 -24.90 -0.95 -3.97
CA ILE A 280 -23.73 -0.14 -3.60
C ILE A 280 -22.71 -0.19 -4.75
N PRO A 281 -22.05 0.94 -5.07
CA PRO A 281 -20.98 0.94 -6.06
C PRO A 281 -19.84 0.02 -5.62
N ARG A 282 -19.41 -0.90 -6.51
CA ARG A 282 -18.30 -1.82 -6.23
C ARG A 282 -16.97 -1.15 -6.58
N GLU A 283 -16.09 -1.04 -5.60
CA GLU A 283 -14.68 -0.72 -5.82
C GLU A 283 -13.97 -1.96 -6.40
N ALA A 284 -13.33 -1.78 -7.57
CA ALA A 284 -12.56 -2.84 -8.21
C ALA A 284 -11.14 -2.95 -7.64
N MET A 285 -10.56 -1.83 -7.15
CA MET A 285 -9.18 -1.71 -6.65
C MET A 285 -8.91 -0.31 -6.08
N GLY A 286 -8.06 -0.19 -5.06
CA GLY A 286 -7.69 1.08 -4.43
C GLY A 286 -6.82 1.97 -5.33
N PHE A 287 -7.06 3.29 -5.33
CA PHE A 287 -6.30 4.23 -6.15
C PHE A 287 -4.82 4.37 -5.71
N GLY A 288 -4.50 3.99 -4.47
CA GLY A 288 -3.12 3.92 -3.98
C GLY A 288 -2.23 3.01 -4.82
N ASP A 289 -2.73 1.84 -5.25
CA ASP A 289 -1.98 0.89 -6.08
C ASP A 289 -1.62 1.47 -7.45
N VAL A 290 -2.51 2.30 -8.02
CA VAL A 290 -2.30 2.97 -9.32
C VAL A 290 -1.14 3.96 -9.21
N LYS A 291 -1.16 4.81 -8.17
CA LYS A 291 -0.07 5.76 -7.90
C LYS A 291 1.24 5.04 -7.57
N PHE A 292 1.17 3.94 -6.81
CA PHE A 292 2.33 3.16 -6.41
C PHE A 292 3.00 2.50 -7.62
N MET A 293 2.23 1.94 -8.56
CA MET A 293 2.77 1.42 -9.81
C MET A 293 3.37 2.53 -10.68
N GLY A 294 2.78 3.73 -10.69
CA GLY A 294 3.37 4.91 -11.32
C GLY A 294 4.75 5.26 -10.73
N ALA A 295 4.89 5.22 -9.40
CA ALA A 295 6.17 5.44 -8.73
C ALA A 295 7.21 4.37 -9.10
N ILE A 296 6.81 3.10 -9.10
CA ILE A 296 7.67 1.98 -9.51
C ILE A 296 8.14 2.15 -10.95
N GLY A 297 7.24 2.52 -11.86
CA GLY A 297 7.59 2.80 -13.25
C GLY A 297 8.55 3.97 -13.40
N ALA A 298 8.43 5.01 -12.58
CA ALA A 298 9.35 6.15 -12.58
C ALA A 298 10.79 5.74 -12.21
N PHE A 299 10.96 4.84 -11.23
CA PHE A 299 12.28 4.35 -10.83
C PHE A 299 12.81 3.26 -11.76
N LEU A 300 12.01 2.26 -12.13
CA LEU A 300 12.49 1.02 -12.73
C LEU A 300 12.18 0.88 -14.23
N GLY A 301 11.42 1.83 -14.79
CA GLY A 301 11.00 1.82 -16.19
C GLY A 301 9.75 0.99 -16.48
N TRP A 302 9.37 0.95 -17.75
CA TRP A 302 8.11 0.33 -18.19
C TRP A 302 8.18 -1.20 -18.20
N GLN A 303 9.35 -1.80 -18.46
CA GLN A 303 9.51 -3.27 -18.44
C GLN A 303 9.28 -3.80 -17.02
N ALA A 304 9.86 -3.12 -16.03
CA ALA A 304 9.67 -3.42 -14.62
C ALA A 304 8.21 -3.35 -14.22
N THR A 305 7.48 -2.35 -14.72
CA THR A 305 6.06 -2.18 -14.47
C THR A 305 5.26 -3.39 -14.96
N VAL A 306 5.46 -3.80 -16.22
CA VAL A 306 4.73 -4.92 -16.82
C VAL A 306 5.04 -6.22 -16.08
N PHE A 307 6.31 -6.46 -15.78
CA PHE A 307 6.73 -7.62 -14.99
C PHE A 307 6.15 -7.60 -13.58
N THR A 308 6.19 -6.44 -12.90
CA THR A 308 5.68 -6.28 -11.54
C THR A 308 4.20 -6.59 -11.50
N LEU A 309 3.41 -6.04 -12.43
CA LEU A 309 1.97 -6.30 -12.53
C LEU A 309 1.66 -7.80 -12.74
N ALA A 310 2.41 -8.47 -13.61
CA ALA A 310 2.21 -9.89 -13.88
C ALA A 310 2.62 -10.77 -12.68
N SER A 311 3.77 -10.48 -12.07
CA SER A 311 4.30 -11.24 -10.94
C SER A 311 3.50 -11.00 -9.65
N SER A 312 3.02 -9.78 -9.40
CA SER A 312 2.17 -9.47 -8.25
C SER A 312 0.82 -10.19 -8.34
N ALA A 313 0.21 -10.26 -9.53
CA ALA A 313 -0.99 -11.07 -9.75
C ALA A 313 -0.74 -12.56 -9.50
N LEU A 314 0.42 -13.08 -9.91
CA LEU A 314 0.81 -14.47 -9.64
C LEU A 314 0.99 -14.72 -8.14
N PHE A 315 1.74 -13.87 -7.42
CA PHE A 315 1.94 -14.01 -5.97
C PHE A 315 0.62 -13.91 -5.19
N GLY A 316 -0.21 -12.92 -5.53
CA GLY A 316 -1.53 -12.73 -4.92
C GLY A 316 -2.46 -13.92 -5.15
N SER A 317 -2.47 -14.50 -6.36
CA SER A 317 -3.30 -15.68 -6.67
C SER A 317 -2.81 -16.93 -5.94
N VAL A 318 -1.50 -17.19 -5.88
CA VAL A 318 -0.94 -18.34 -5.16
C VAL A 318 -1.26 -18.26 -3.67
N ILE A 319 -1.08 -17.09 -3.05
CA ILE A 319 -1.35 -16.89 -1.63
C ILE A 319 -2.86 -16.91 -1.34
N GLY A 320 -3.67 -16.26 -2.17
CA GLY A 320 -5.13 -16.25 -2.03
C GLY A 320 -5.74 -17.64 -2.19
N VAL A 321 -5.32 -18.41 -3.20
CA VAL A 321 -5.75 -19.80 -3.40
C VAL A 321 -5.26 -20.70 -2.27
N GLY A 322 -4.00 -20.56 -1.86
CA GLY A 322 -3.45 -21.29 -0.71
C GLY A 322 -4.21 -21.03 0.58
N ALA A 323 -4.59 -19.78 0.85
CA ALA A 323 -5.40 -19.41 2.01
C ALA A 323 -6.80 -20.04 1.99
N MET A 324 -7.45 -20.10 0.82
CA MET A 324 -8.75 -20.77 0.66
C MET A 324 -8.68 -22.28 0.97
N PHE A 325 -7.55 -22.94 0.72
CA PHE A 325 -7.38 -24.36 1.08
C PHE A 325 -7.16 -24.59 2.58
N ILE A 326 -6.66 -23.58 3.31
CA ILE A 326 -6.33 -23.69 4.74
C ILE A 326 -7.50 -23.26 5.63
N LYS A 327 -8.27 -22.25 5.24
CA LYS A 327 -9.44 -21.76 6.00
C LYS A 327 -10.74 -22.13 5.30
N LYS A 328 -11.55 -22.97 5.96
CA LYS A 328 -12.82 -23.52 5.44
C LYS A 328 -14.02 -22.58 5.52
N ASP A 329 -13.91 -21.50 6.30
CA ASP A 329 -14.93 -20.46 6.43
C ASP A 329 -14.38 -19.12 5.95
N SER A 330 -15.04 -18.59 4.91
CA SER A 330 -15.32 -17.17 4.60
C SER A 330 -14.34 -16.07 5.05
N ALA A 331 -13.04 -16.36 5.07
CA ALA A 331 -12.00 -15.35 5.14
C ALA A 331 -11.32 -15.26 3.77
N ALA A 332 -12.10 -14.89 2.74
CA ALA A 332 -11.57 -13.96 1.75
C ALA A 332 -11.36 -12.61 2.45
N ALA A 333 -10.48 -12.59 3.46
CA ALA A 333 -9.97 -11.36 4.03
C ALA A 333 -9.43 -10.58 2.83
N ARG A 334 -9.92 -9.36 2.61
CA ARG A 334 -9.43 -8.47 1.56
C ARG A 334 -7.91 -8.46 1.65
N LEU A 335 -7.23 -9.19 0.78
CA LEU A 335 -5.79 -9.31 0.84
C LEU A 335 -5.23 -7.99 0.30
N PRO A 336 -4.44 -7.25 1.10
CA PRO A 336 -3.83 -6.01 0.64
C PRO A 336 -2.93 -6.32 -0.55
N TYR A 337 -3.10 -5.56 -1.65
CA TYR A 337 -2.42 -5.84 -2.91
C TYR A 337 -1.02 -5.19 -2.99
N GLY A 338 -0.80 -4.11 -2.25
CA GLY A 338 0.46 -3.38 -2.16
C GLY A 338 1.68 -4.25 -1.83
N PRO A 339 1.62 -5.18 -0.85
CA PRO A 339 2.68 -6.14 -0.57
C PRO A 339 3.12 -6.96 -1.78
N PHE A 340 2.17 -7.37 -2.64
CA PHE A 340 2.49 -8.16 -3.83
C PHE A 340 3.11 -7.31 -4.94
N ILE A 341 2.67 -6.06 -5.09
CA ILE A 341 3.32 -5.09 -5.98
C ILE A 341 4.77 -4.85 -5.53
N ALA A 342 4.98 -4.53 -4.26
CA ALA A 342 6.31 -4.29 -3.69
C ALA A 342 7.22 -5.51 -3.84
N LEU A 343 6.69 -6.71 -3.62
CA LEU A 343 7.43 -7.96 -3.83
C LEU A 343 7.80 -8.17 -5.30
N GLY A 344 6.87 -7.97 -6.24
CA GLY A 344 7.13 -8.07 -7.68
C GLY A 344 8.24 -7.13 -8.15
N ALA A 345 8.19 -5.87 -7.70
CA ALA A 345 9.21 -4.88 -8.00
C ALA A 345 10.56 -5.21 -7.34
N THR A 346 10.56 -5.75 -6.11
CA THR A 346 11.78 -6.23 -5.45
C THR A 346 12.44 -7.37 -6.23
N VAL A 347 11.64 -8.32 -6.72
CA VAL A 347 12.13 -9.42 -7.58
C VAL A 347 12.72 -8.87 -8.87
N TRP A 348 12.10 -7.85 -9.46
CA TRP A 348 12.67 -7.15 -10.63
C TRP A 348 14.03 -6.51 -10.32
N ILE A 349 14.16 -5.80 -9.19
CA ILE A 349 15.42 -5.14 -8.82
C ILE A 349 16.58 -6.16 -8.77
N PHE A 350 16.39 -7.33 -8.15
CA PHE A 350 17.48 -8.29 -7.95
C PHE A 350 17.65 -9.33 -9.05
N GLY A 351 16.69 -9.47 -9.97
CA GLY A 351 16.70 -10.53 -10.97
C GLY A 351 16.02 -10.21 -12.30
N GLY A 352 15.60 -8.95 -12.50
CA GLY A 352 14.77 -8.50 -13.62
C GLY A 352 15.30 -8.91 -14.98
N ASP A 353 16.55 -8.61 -15.30
CA ASP A 353 17.12 -8.91 -16.63
C ASP A 353 17.06 -10.40 -16.97
N ARG A 354 17.45 -11.27 -16.03
CA ARG A 354 17.45 -12.72 -16.24
C ARG A 354 16.04 -13.30 -16.34
N LEU A 355 15.13 -12.80 -15.50
CA LEU A 355 13.75 -13.25 -15.45
C LEU A 355 12.95 -12.74 -16.65
N TRP A 356 13.22 -11.52 -17.10
CA TRP A 356 12.64 -10.92 -18.29
C TRP A 356 13.04 -11.70 -19.54
N ASP A 357 14.32 -12.02 -19.71
CA ASP A 357 14.80 -12.84 -20.82
C ASP A 357 14.17 -14.24 -20.80
N ALA A 358 14.04 -14.85 -19.62
CA ALA A 358 13.36 -16.14 -19.47
C ALA A 358 11.87 -16.04 -19.82
N TRP A 359 11.21 -14.96 -19.39
CA TRP A 359 9.79 -14.70 -19.66
C TRP A 359 9.53 -14.48 -21.16
N LEU A 360 10.35 -13.68 -21.83
CA LEU A 360 10.26 -13.46 -23.28
C LEU A 360 10.49 -14.75 -24.07
N LYS A 361 11.45 -15.59 -23.67
CA LYS A 361 11.68 -16.90 -24.30
C LYS A 361 10.51 -17.85 -24.15
N LEU A 362 9.81 -17.81 -23.01
CA LEU A 362 8.62 -18.62 -22.76
C LEU A 362 7.40 -18.11 -23.54
N ALA A 363 7.22 -16.78 -23.61
CA ALA A 363 6.09 -16.14 -24.26
C ALA A 363 6.19 -16.16 -25.79
N MET A 364 7.40 -16.07 -26.34
CA MET A 364 7.70 -16.15 -27.76
C MET A 364 8.73 -17.27 -27.99
N PRO A 365 8.31 -18.54 -27.98
CA PRO A 365 9.20 -19.62 -28.38
C PRO A 365 9.55 -19.38 -29.85
N VAL A 366 10.76 -18.86 -30.09
CA VAL A 366 11.30 -18.75 -31.44
C VAL A 366 11.44 -20.19 -31.94
N SER A 367 10.52 -20.60 -32.82
CA SER A 367 10.65 -21.84 -33.57
C SER A 367 11.95 -21.77 -34.38
N PRO A 368 12.78 -22.84 -34.40
CA PRO A 368 14.10 -22.83 -35.01
C PRO A 368 14.11 -22.50 -36.51
#